data_AF-A0A9E7RUT8-F1
#
_entry.id   AF-A0A9E7RUT8-F1
#
_cell.length_a   1.000
_cell.length_b   1.000
_cell.length_c   1.000
_cell.angle_alpha   90.00
_cell.angle_beta   90.00
_cell.angle_gamma   90.00
#
_symmetry.space_group_name_H-M   'P 1'
#
loop_
_entity.id
_entity.type
_entity.pdbx_description
1 polymer ?
#
loop_
_entity_poly.entity_id
_entity_poly.type
_entity_poly.pdbx_seq_one_letter_code
_entity_poly.pdbx_strand_id
1 'polypeptide(L)'
;MLLRALSGGYIPPVRGNDPARTPDALPTGGNLYGLDPQKIPYWDAYLNGKKMAEEALKSYNTTPSQLGVVLWATETQRDSGATIGFILYLMGLEPIYQQGYQSGNVLGVKAIPLSELGRPRVDVLVTISGIFRETFPQCTVLLDRAFRIAVAASYNTLLAEINKETIAEQLKAALNATMMTIQKAGLFVPGSDPLEMNYIAKHWLEDTKKLLQAGVPAEDAGKMAISRIFGPAIGEWGAKGVREGPQLAWTWNDRLELADTYIHDMQYAYREDEQATPLGEVFTMRLSDVEGVYHSRSTNVRGILDLDHNYEFLGGFGIAVEKMSGKAPQLFILNQIGAEPHVETLSKFINRDLQTKLYNPQWIIEMMKEGYAGASYLSGQFIDNMVGWEVLRPDSITDEMWNNVVDIYLKDKYNLGVTEWLSIGNNAYAMIGITGKLLTMAHKGFWHTDDGTLRLVANTWAKLIAEHGVSCCDCSCGNIAMMQWAMQYVNPDLLARVKAQIYAATRSAAFASQETPDTWNPDTSSNPGGQHGGVSPGETWNTHPSGSSQTGGSPATPGAASQSATPGETGETAPSGQGRAYEVSEMGRSSASATGLPLYAVFGVIALVALLGAGYFLKKP
;
A
#
# COMPACT_ATOMS: atom_id res chain seq x y z
N MET A 1 -12.37 -27.81 -13.02
CA MET A 1 -13.26 -26.68 -13.37
C MET A 1 -12.72 -25.83 -14.51
N LEU A 2 -11.43 -25.44 -14.57
CA LEU A 2 -10.86 -24.66 -15.67
C LEU A 2 -11.26 -25.14 -17.09
N LEU A 3 -11.13 -26.44 -17.38
CA LEU A 3 -11.54 -27.01 -18.68
C LEU A 3 -13.02 -26.78 -19.03
N ARG A 4 -13.90 -26.76 -18.02
CA ARG A 4 -15.34 -26.49 -18.18
C ARG A 4 -15.61 -25.01 -18.45
N ALA A 5 -14.84 -24.10 -17.85
CA ALA A 5 -14.93 -22.67 -18.16
C ALA A 5 -14.47 -22.40 -19.60
N LEU A 6 -13.35 -23.00 -20.01
CA LEU A 6 -12.82 -22.89 -21.38
C LEU A 6 -13.75 -23.50 -22.44
N SER A 7 -14.57 -24.48 -22.07
CA SER A 7 -15.63 -25.03 -22.93
C SER A 7 -16.95 -24.24 -22.89
N GLY A 8 -16.97 -23.01 -22.35
CA GLY A 8 -18.19 -22.20 -22.21
C GLY A 8 -19.22 -22.73 -21.21
N GLY A 9 -18.85 -23.66 -20.34
CA GLY A 9 -19.75 -24.29 -19.36
C GLY A 9 -19.89 -23.49 -18.07
N TYR A 10 -21.12 -23.41 -17.55
CA TYR A 10 -21.42 -22.76 -16.27
C TYR A 10 -20.58 -23.29 -15.12
N ILE A 11 -19.91 -22.41 -14.38
CA ILE A 11 -19.14 -22.72 -13.17
C ILE A 11 -20.00 -22.40 -11.94
N PRO A 12 -20.36 -23.39 -11.10
CA PRO A 12 -21.17 -23.14 -9.91
C PRO A 12 -20.51 -22.15 -8.93
N PRO A 13 -21.27 -21.24 -8.30
CA PRO A 13 -20.75 -20.37 -7.26
C PRO A 13 -20.41 -21.16 -5.99
N VAL A 14 -19.34 -20.75 -5.31
CA VAL A 14 -18.91 -21.28 -4.01
C VAL A 14 -18.48 -20.14 -3.10
N ARG A 15 -18.65 -20.29 -1.79
CA ARG A 15 -18.36 -19.22 -0.83
C ARG A 15 -16.85 -18.99 -0.73
N GLY A 16 -16.38 -17.76 -0.87
CA GLY A 16 -14.97 -17.40 -0.70
C GLY A 16 -14.65 -17.00 0.75
N ASN A 17 -13.79 -17.77 1.43
CA ASN A 17 -13.19 -17.36 2.69
C ASN A 17 -11.94 -18.20 3.05
N ASP A 18 -11.33 -17.97 4.21
CA ASP A 18 -10.40 -18.91 4.85
C ASP A 18 -11.14 -20.23 5.19
N PRO A 19 -10.71 -21.40 4.65
CA PRO A 19 -11.42 -22.66 4.81
C PRO A 19 -11.33 -23.25 6.23
N ALA A 20 -10.36 -22.84 7.05
CA ALA A 20 -10.30 -23.23 8.46
C ALA A 20 -11.33 -22.47 9.32
N ARG A 21 -11.75 -21.27 8.88
CA ARG A 21 -12.85 -20.49 9.51
C ARG A 21 -14.21 -20.74 8.87
N THR A 22 -14.26 -21.08 7.59
CA THR A 22 -15.49 -21.33 6.84
C THR A 22 -15.33 -22.61 6.02
N PRO A 23 -15.63 -23.79 6.61
CA PRO A 23 -15.53 -25.07 5.90
C PRO A 23 -16.33 -25.13 4.59
N ASP A 24 -17.45 -24.38 4.51
CA ASP A 24 -18.27 -24.21 3.30
C ASP A 24 -17.54 -23.53 2.12
N ALA A 25 -16.30 -23.05 2.31
CA ALA A 25 -15.43 -22.61 1.22
C ALA A 25 -14.81 -23.77 0.42
N LEU A 26 -15.07 -25.02 0.84
CA LEU A 26 -14.71 -26.24 0.13
C LEU A 26 -15.97 -26.90 -0.48
N PRO A 27 -15.87 -27.56 -1.65
CA PRO A 27 -14.67 -27.78 -2.46
C PRO A 27 -14.24 -26.55 -3.27
N THR A 28 -12.95 -26.51 -3.63
CA THR A 28 -12.36 -25.42 -4.42
C THR A 28 -12.72 -25.51 -5.91
N GLY A 29 -12.44 -24.44 -6.66
CA GLY A 29 -12.56 -24.39 -8.13
C GLY A 29 -13.93 -23.96 -8.66
N GLY A 30 -14.90 -23.66 -7.79
CA GLY A 30 -16.11 -22.91 -8.17
C GLY A 30 -15.85 -21.41 -8.36
N ASN A 31 -16.89 -20.66 -8.71
CA ASN A 31 -16.83 -19.20 -8.85
C ASN A 31 -17.02 -18.54 -7.47
N LEU A 32 -16.00 -17.86 -6.96
CA LEU A 32 -16.00 -17.37 -5.57
C LEU A 32 -16.93 -16.17 -5.38
N TYR A 33 -17.71 -16.15 -4.30
CA TYR A 33 -18.51 -14.99 -3.87
C TYR A 33 -18.28 -14.61 -2.40
N GLY A 34 -18.50 -13.33 -2.07
CA GLY A 34 -18.24 -12.75 -0.75
C GLY A 34 -19.36 -12.90 0.29
N LEU A 35 -19.29 -12.11 1.36
CA LEU A 35 -20.40 -11.90 2.30
C LEU A 35 -21.44 -10.92 1.73
N ASP A 36 -22.61 -10.83 2.37
CA ASP A 36 -23.56 -9.75 2.13
C ASP A 36 -23.06 -8.46 2.80
N PRO A 37 -22.69 -7.42 2.03
CA PRO A 37 -22.11 -6.20 2.58
C PRO A 37 -23.11 -5.38 3.42
N GLN A 38 -24.42 -5.61 3.30
CA GLN A 38 -25.46 -4.91 4.07
C GLN A 38 -25.61 -5.43 5.52
N LYS A 39 -24.95 -6.55 5.84
CA LYS A 39 -25.01 -7.19 7.17
C LYS A 39 -23.77 -6.92 8.01
N ILE A 40 -22.88 -6.05 7.54
CA ILE A 40 -21.60 -5.75 8.17
C ILE A 40 -21.74 -4.49 9.06
N PRO A 41 -21.27 -4.51 10.33
CA PRO A 41 -20.71 -5.67 11.04
C PRO A 41 -21.81 -6.68 11.41
N TYR A 42 -21.50 -7.98 11.28
CA TYR A 42 -22.36 -9.02 11.83
C TYR A 42 -22.34 -8.96 13.36
N TRP A 43 -23.40 -9.39 14.05
CA TRP A 43 -23.48 -9.26 15.51
C TRP A 43 -22.33 -9.92 16.28
N ASP A 44 -21.99 -11.17 15.96
CA ASP A 44 -20.88 -11.87 16.62
C ASP A 44 -19.54 -11.21 16.30
N ALA A 45 -19.42 -10.59 15.13
CA ALA A 45 -18.27 -9.78 14.75
C ALA A 45 -18.20 -8.47 15.57
N TYR A 46 -19.34 -7.80 15.80
CA TYR A 46 -19.43 -6.65 16.72
C TYR A 46 -19.04 -7.05 18.16
N LEU A 47 -19.49 -8.20 18.66
CA LEU A 47 -19.09 -8.69 19.99
C LEU A 47 -17.58 -8.96 20.08
N ASN A 48 -16.99 -9.59 19.05
CA ASN A 48 -15.54 -9.80 18.95
C ASN A 48 -14.78 -8.46 18.89
N GLY A 49 -15.27 -7.50 18.11
CA GLY A 49 -14.73 -6.14 18.03
C GLY A 49 -14.78 -5.41 19.37
N LYS A 50 -15.91 -5.47 20.07
CA LYS A 50 -16.08 -4.95 21.44
C LYS A 50 -15.06 -5.55 22.40
N LYS A 51 -14.92 -6.88 22.43
CA LYS A 51 -13.95 -7.58 23.30
C LYS A 51 -12.52 -7.09 23.04
N MET A 52 -12.10 -6.99 21.78
CA MET A 52 -10.77 -6.47 21.43
C MET A 52 -10.61 -4.99 21.76
N ALA A 53 -11.66 -4.17 21.66
CA ALA A 53 -11.61 -2.76 22.05
C ALA A 53 -11.48 -2.60 23.58
N GLU A 54 -12.19 -3.41 24.37
CA GLU A 54 -12.01 -3.47 25.83
C GLU A 54 -10.61 -3.95 26.24
N GLU A 55 -9.97 -4.81 25.44
CA GLU A 55 -8.60 -5.26 25.65
C GLU A 55 -7.57 -4.19 25.27
N ALA A 56 -7.73 -3.55 24.11
CA ALA A 56 -6.89 -2.44 23.67
C ALA A 56 -6.90 -1.29 24.69
N LEU A 57 -8.06 -0.93 25.24
CA LEU A 57 -8.15 0.16 26.21
C LEU A 57 -7.43 -0.15 27.54
N LYS A 58 -7.24 -1.43 27.90
CA LYS A 58 -6.48 -1.83 29.10
C LYS A 58 -4.97 -1.66 28.95
N SER A 59 -4.43 -1.46 27.74
CA SER A 59 -3.00 -1.19 27.56
C SER A 59 -2.60 0.27 27.83
N TYR A 60 -3.56 1.16 28.07
CA TYR A 60 -3.33 2.58 28.35
C TYR A 60 -3.64 2.91 29.82
N ASN A 61 -2.79 3.72 30.45
CA ASN A 61 -3.00 4.18 31.84
C ASN A 61 -4.22 5.11 31.97
N THR A 62 -4.55 5.83 30.89
CA THR A 62 -5.71 6.70 30.75
C THR A 62 -6.37 6.38 29.41
N THR A 63 -7.68 6.61 29.28
CA THR A 63 -8.36 6.40 27.98
C THR A 63 -7.72 7.30 26.91
N PRO A 64 -7.20 6.72 25.80
CA PRO A 64 -6.54 7.50 24.75
C PRO A 64 -7.53 8.45 24.08
N SER A 65 -7.00 9.59 23.65
CA SER A 65 -7.73 10.65 22.95
C SER A 65 -8.11 10.22 21.53
N GLN A 66 -7.16 9.66 20.78
CA GLN A 66 -7.39 9.14 19.44
C GLN A 66 -6.55 7.87 19.15
N LEU A 67 -7.14 6.92 18.42
CA LEU A 67 -6.47 5.71 17.91
C LEU A 67 -6.57 5.62 16.38
N GLY A 68 -5.56 5.03 15.74
CA GLY A 68 -5.54 4.75 14.31
C GLY A 68 -6.04 3.33 14.01
N VAL A 69 -6.87 3.13 12.97
CA VAL A 69 -7.33 1.80 12.56
C VAL A 69 -7.28 1.63 11.04
N VAL A 70 -6.68 0.52 10.58
CA VAL A 70 -6.63 0.11 9.17
C VAL A 70 -7.81 -0.82 8.84
N LEU A 71 -8.65 -0.43 7.89
CA LEU A 71 -9.70 -1.27 7.29
C LEU A 71 -9.28 -1.78 5.90
N TRP A 72 -9.10 -3.09 5.81
CA TRP A 72 -8.74 -3.78 4.57
C TRP A 72 -9.83 -4.76 4.16
N ALA A 73 -10.21 -4.73 2.88
CA ALA A 73 -11.34 -5.50 2.34
C ALA A 73 -11.25 -7.00 2.63
N THR A 74 -10.07 -7.60 2.44
CA THR A 74 -9.85 -9.04 2.63
C THR A 74 -10.07 -9.46 4.09
N GLU A 75 -9.68 -8.63 5.05
CA GLU A 75 -9.90 -8.93 6.48
C GLU A 75 -11.34 -8.66 6.88
N THR A 76 -11.98 -7.60 6.35
CA THR A 76 -13.43 -7.35 6.57
C THR A 76 -14.31 -8.49 6.04
N GLN A 77 -13.94 -9.08 4.90
CA GLN A 77 -14.58 -10.27 4.33
C GLN A 77 -14.38 -11.53 5.19
N ARG A 78 -13.23 -11.66 5.86
CA ARG A 78 -12.88 -12.82 6.72
C ARG A 78 -13.44 -12.72 8.14
N ASP A 79 -13.45 -11.51 8.68
CA ASP A 79 -13.85 -11.19 10.05
C ASP A 79 -15.32 -10.78 10.19
N SER A 80 -16.04 -10.67 9.06
CA SER A 80 -17.45 -10.27 8.99
C SER A 80 -17.74 -8.87 9.58
N GLY A 81 -16.72 -8.00 9.60
CA GLY A 81 -16.78 -6.65 10.15
C GLY A 81 -16.32 -6.51 11.60
N ALA A 82 -15.57 -7.45 12.16
CA ALA A 82 -15.15 -7.36 13.56
C ALA A 82 -14.27 -6.12 13.82
N THR A 83 -13.45 -5.73 12.85
CA THR A 83 -12.68 -4.48 12.89
C THR A 83 -13.58 -3.22 12.84
N ILE A 84 -14.72 -3.27 12.15
CA ILE A 84 -15.72 -2.19 12.19
C ILE A 84 -16.41 -2.16 13.57
N GLY A 85 -16.72 -3.32 14.14
CA GLY A 85 -17.24 -3.44 15.50
C GLY A 85 -16.30 -2.86 16.57
N PHE A 86 -14.99 -3.07 16.42
CA PHE A 86 -13.95 -2.46 17.24
C PHE A 86 -14.00 -0.93 17.18
N ILE A 87 -14.04 -0.35 15.96
CA ILE A 87 -14.16 1.11 15.75
C ILE A 87 -15.44 1.67 16.38
N LEU A 88 -16.60 1.03 16.14
CA LEU A 88 -17.88 1.45 16.71
C LEU A 88 -17.86 1.43 18.24
N TYR A 89 -17.33 0.37 18.85
CA TYR A 89 -17.28 0.29 20.30
C TYR A 89 -16.32 1.32 20.90
N LEU A 90 -15.16 1.61 20.30
CA LEU A 90 -14.25 2.68 20.76
C LEU A 90 -14.98 4.04 20.88
N MET A 91 -15.77 4.42 19.88
CA MET A 91 -16.63 5.62 19.91
C MET A 91 -17.84 5.52 20.88
N GLY A 92 -18.07 4.35 21.46
CA GLY A 92 -19.18 4.07 22.37
C GLY A 92 -20.52 3.97 21.65
N LEU A 93 -20.54 3.31 20.50
CA LEU A 93 -21.72 3.14 19.65
C LEU A 93 -22.02 1.65 19.44
N GLU A 94 -23.29 1.33 19.22
CA GLU A 94 -23.72 -0.04 18.88
C GLU A 94 -24.61 -0.09 17.61
N PRO A 95 -24.49 -1.14 16.78
CA PRO A 95 -25.26 -1.30 15.56
C PRO A 95 -26.74 -1.66 15.79
N ILE A 96 -27.60 -1.16 14.90
CA ILE A 96 -29.05 -1.39 14.87
C ILE A 96 -29.38 -2.32 13.70
N TYR A 97 -30.14 -3.40 13.94
CA TYR A 97 -30.48 -4.41 12.94
C TYR A 97 -31.98 -4.47 12.65
N GLN A 98 -32.35 -4.72 11.39
CA GLN A 98 -33.74 -4.66 10.92
C GLN A 98 -34.68 -5.72 11.53
N GLN A 99 -34.18 -6.93 11.81
CA GLN A 99 -34.96 -8.06 12.35
C GLN A 99 -34.17 -8.82 13.43
N GLY A 100 -33.64 -8.07 14.39
CA GLY A 100 -32.81 -8.62 15.47
C GLY A 100 -31.39 -8.98 15.01
N TYR A 101 -30.55 -9.28 16.00
CA TYR A 101 -29.09 -9.32 15.87
C TYR A 101 -28.53 -10.37 14.89
N GLN A 102 -29.23 -11.48 14.66
CA GLN A 102 -28.64 -12.67 14.02
C GLN A 102 -28.80 -12.76 12.50
N SER A 103 -29.63 -11.91 11.87
CA SER A 103 -29.93 -12.07 10.42
C SER A 103 -30.29 -10.80 9.64
N GLY A 104 -30.66 -9.72 10.32
CA GLY A 104 -31.10 -8.48 9.70
C GLY A 104 -29.95 -7.64 9.11
N ASN A 105 -30.30 -6.78 8.16
CA ASN A 105 -29.38 -5.77 7.64
C ASN A 105 -29.10 -4.71 8.72
N VAL A 106 -27.91 -4.10 8.69
CA VAL A 106 -27.55 -2.99 9.57
C VAL A 106 -28.25 -1.73 9.07
N LEU A 107 -29.13 -1.16 9.91
CA LEU A 107 -29.89 0.05 9.60
C LEU A 107 -29.13 1.34 9.97
N GLY A 108 -28.16 1.23 10.88
CA GLY A 108 -27.41 2.35 11.43
C GLY A 108 -26.75 1.98 12.75
N VAL A 109 -26.43 2.99 13.56
CA VAL A 109 -25.88 2.85 14.91
C VAL A 109 -26.60 3.79 15.88
N LYS A 110 -26.47 3.54 17.18
CA LYS A 110 -26.89 4.45 18.26
C LYS A 110 -25.79 4.59 19.30
N ALA A 111 -25.78 5.70 20.01
CA ALA A 111 -24.85 5.92 21.11
C ALA A 111 -25.22 5.11 22.36
N ILE A 112 -24.24 4.42 22.92
CA ILE A 112 -24.30 3.83 24.26
C ILE A 112 -24.23 4.99 25.26
N PRO A 113 -25.12 5.09 26.27
CA PRO A 113 -25.07 6.14 27.29
C PRO A 113 -23.76 6.09 28.09
N LEU A 114 -23.18 7.24 28.45
CA LEU A 114 -21.91 7.26 29.22
C LEU A 114 -21.99 6.52 30.57
N SER A 115 -23.17 6.46 31.19
CA SER A 115 -23.42 5.68 32.41
C SER A 115 -23.29 4.17 32.24
N GLU A 116 -23.48 3.67 31.01
CA GLU A 116 -23.27 2.26 30.64
C GLU A 116 -21.85 2.06 30.07
N LEU A 117 -21.36 3.03 29.28
CA LEU A 117 -20.05 2.97 28.65
C LEU A 117 -18.89 3.03 29.67
N GLY A 118 -19.04 3.80 30.75
CA GLY A 118 -18.09 3.84 31.88
C GLY A 118 -16.74 4.53 31.61
N ARG A 119 -16.58 5.19 30.45
CA ARG A 119 -15.33 5.84 30.00
C ARG A 119 -15.61 6.91 28.94
N PRO A 120 -14.62 7.75 28.57
CA PRO A 120 -14.71 8.60 27.39
C PRO A 120 -14.97 7.82 26.09
N ARG A 121 -15.60 8.50 25.12
CA ARG A 121 -15.64 8.09 23.72
C ARG A 121 -14.29 8.42 23.07
N VAL A 122 -13.66 7.41 22.48
CA VAL A 122 -12.34 7.52 21.85
C VAL A 122 -12.53 7.93 20.39
N ASP A 123 -11.79 8.95 19.93
CA ASP A 123 -11.77 9.32 18.52
C ASP A 123 -10.96 8.31 17.72
N VAL A 124 -11.30 8.12 16.45
CA VAL A 124 -10.68 7.09 15.62
C VAL A 124 -10.33 7.65 14.25
N LEU A 125 -9.05 7.62 13.89
CA LEU A 125 -8.60 7.93 12.53
C LEU A 125 -8.52 6.62 11.73
N VAL A 126 -9.36 6.49 10.71
CA VAL A 126 -9.52 5.27 9.91
C VAL A 126 -8.84 5.43 8.57
N THR A 127 -7.99 4.47 8.18
CA THR A 127 -7.48 4.36 6.81
C THR A 127 -8.08 3.15 6.11
N ILE A 128 -8.52 3.32 4.86
CA ILE A 128 -9.17 2.28 4.04
C ILE A 128 -8.32 1.94 2.81
N SER A 129 -8.30 0.67 2.40
CA SER A 129 -7.77 0.29 1.08
C SER A 129 -8.75 0.66 -0.05
N GLY A 130 -8.26 0.83 -1.29
CA GLY A 130 -9.13 1.10 -2.44
C GLY A 130 -10.13 -0.03 -2.71
N ILE A 131 -9.72 -1.28 -2.46
CA ILE A 131 -10.62 -2.45 -2.52
C ILE A 131 -11.72 -2.36 -1.45
N PHE A 132 -11.44 -1.78 -0.26
CA PHE A 132 -12.45 -1.62 0.79
C PHE A 132 -13.52 -0.60 0.40
N ARG A 133 -13.10 0.56 -0.16
CA ARG A 133 -14.01 1.56 -0.76
C ARG A 133 -14.98 0.91 -1.74
N GLU A 134 -14.48 0.07 -2.63
CA GLU A 134 -15.29 -0.50 -3.73
C GLU A 134 -16.14 -1.69 -3.30
N THR A 135 -15.65 -2.53 -2.38
CA THR A 135 -16.37 -3.72 -1.91
C THR A 135 -17.36 -3.41 -0.79
N PHE A 136 -17.07 -2.38 0.03
CA PHE A 136 -17.83 -2.05 1.24
C PHE A 136 -18.17 -0.54 1.38
N PRO A 137 -18.64 0.17 0.33
CA PRO A 137 -18.96 1.60 0.41
C PRO A 137 -20.05 1.92 1.45
N GLN A 138 -21.01 1.02 1.68
CA GLN A 138 -22.00 1.17 2.74
C GLN A 138 -21.39 1.17 4.15
N CYS A 139 -20.22 0.54 4.35
CA CYS A 139 -19.49 0.61 5.62
C CYS A 139 -18.83 1.97 5.83
N THR A 140 -18.37 2.67 4.77
CA THR A 140 -17.86 4.04 4.92
C THR A 140 -19.00 5.00 5.29
N VAL A 141 -20.19 4.84 4.69
CA VAL A 141 -21.40 5.59 5.05
C VAL A 141 -21.84 5.29 6.49
N LEU A 142 -21.83 4.02 6.91
CA LEU A 142 -22.13 3.63 8.28
C LEU A 142 -21.20 4.31 9.29
N LEU A 143 -19.89 4.35 8.99
CA LEU A 143 -18.87 4.95 9.86
C LEU A 143 -18.93 6.49 9.87
N ASP A 144 -19.13 7.17 8.74
CA ASP A 144 -19.31 8.64 8.72
C ASP A 144 -20.52 9.06 9.55
N ARG A 145 -21.65 8.34 9.40
CA ARG A 145 -22.82 8.51 10.27
C ARG A 145 -22.50 8.23 11.73
N ALA A 146 -21.67 7.22 12.02
CA ALA A 146 -21.25 6.88 13.37
C ALA A 146 -20.44 8.02 14.03
N PHE A 147 -19.47 8.61 13.33
CA PHE A 147 -18.75 9.80 13.82
C PHE A 147 -19.70 10.97 14.09
N ARG A 148 -20.62 11.27 13.17
CA ARG A 148 -21.62 12.34 13.35
C ARG A 148 -22.56 12.08 14.53
N ILE A 149 -22.96 10.82 14.78
CA ILE A 149 -23.76 10.41 15.94
C ILE A 149 -22.95 10.53 17.24
N ALA A 150 -21.65 10.21 17.23
CA ALA A 150 -20.77 10.44 18.37
C ALA A 150 -20.64 11.94 18.69
N VAL A 151 -20.53 12.82 17.69
CA VAL A 151 -20.60 14.28 17.90
C VAL A 151 -21.96 14.72 18.43
N ALA A 152 -23.06 14.18 17.86
CA ALA A 152 -24.43 14.49 18.30
C ALA A 152 -24.69 14.14 19.78
N ALA A 153 -23.99 13.12 20.33
CA ALA A 153 -24.06 12.79 21.75
C ALA A 153 -23.60 13.92 22.68
N SER A 154 -22.80 14.89 22.19
CA SER A 154 -22.40 16.12 22.89
C SER A 154 -23.06 17.39 22.34
N TYR A 155 -24.08 17.30 21.49
CA TYR A 155 -24.65 18.44 20.75
C TYR A 155 -25.03 19.64 21.65
N ASN A 156 -25.70 19.40 22.78
CA ASN A 156 -26.10 20.48 23.70
C ASN A 156 -24.89 21.09 24.42
N THR A 157 -23.89 20.26 24.77
CA THR A 157 -22.61 20.70 25.35
C THR A 157 -21.85 21.56 24.35
N LEU A 158 -21.78 21.13 23.08
CA LEU A 158 -21.16 21.89 22.00
C LEU A 158 -21.84 23.24 21.81
N LEU A 159 -23.17 23.32 21.79
CA LEU A 159 -23.87 24.61 21.73
C LEU A 159 -23.54 25.51 22.93
N ALA A 160 -23.43 24.95 24.14
CA ALA A 160 -23.07 25.71 25.34
C ALA A 160 -21.63 26.26 25.29
N GLU A 161 -20.67 25.49 24.77
CA GLU A 161 -19.28 25.95 24.55
C GLU A 161 -19.19 26.95 23.40
N ILE A 162 -19.82 26.67 22.25
CA ILE A 162 -19.85 27.53 21.07
C ILE A 162 -20.40 28.93 21.41
N ASN A 163 -21.41 29.03 22.27
CA ASN A 163 -21.97 30.31 22.70
C ASN A 163 -21.01 31.19 23.54
N LYS A 164 -19.86 30.65 23.98
CA LYS A 164 -18.80 31.41 24.67
C LYS A 164 -17.78 32.01 23.70
N GLU A 165 -17.78 31.59 22.44
CA GLU A 165 -16.80 31.97 21.43
C GLU A 165 -17.22 33.24 20.68
N THR A 166 -16.26 34.06 20.27
CA THR A 166 -16.51 35.26 19.43
C THR A 166 -17.04 34.90 18.03
N ILE A 167 -16.72 33.70 17.54
CA ILE A 167 -17.11 33.15 16.24
C ILE A 167 -18.34 32.22 16.34
N ALA A 168 -19.19 32.39 17.38
CA ALA A 168 -20.30 31.49 17.70
C ALA A 168 -21.23 31.16 16.50
N GLU A 169 -21.61 32.15 15.69
CA GLU A 169 -22.51 31.92 14.55
C GLU A 169 -21.88 31.09 13.43
N GLN A 170 -20.56 31.25 13.19
CA GLN A 170 -19.83 30.41 12.25
C GLN A 170 -19.75 28.96 12.77
N LEU A 171 -19.45 28.78 14.06
CA LEU A 171 -19.42 27.45 14.68
C LEU A 171 -20.80 26.77 14.72
N LYS A 172 -21.90 27.52 14.89
CA LYS A 172 -23.28 27.00 14.76
C LYS A 172 -23.59 26.54 13.34
N ALA A 173 -23.21 27.33 12.33
CA ALA A 173 -23.38 26.95 10.92
C ALA A 173 -22.58 25.68 10.60
N ALA A 174 -21.33 25.58 11.07
CA ALA A 174 -20.51 24.38 10.96
C ALA A 174 -21.15 23.16 11.65
N LEU A 175 -21.69 23.31 12.86
CA LEU A 175 -22.35 22.22 13.58
C LEU A 175 -23.60 21.73 12.84
N ASN A 176 -24.43 22.66 12.36
CA ASN A 176 -25.64 22.34 11.58
C ASN A 176 -25.28 21.57 10.29
N ALA A 177 -24.27 22.04 9.53
CA ALA A 177 -23.78 21.35 8.34
C ALA A 177 -23.27 19.93 8.66
N THR A 178 -22.58 19.76 9.80
CA THR A 178 -22.07 18.47 10.27
C THR A 178 -23.21 17.48 10.57
N MET A 179 -24.32 17.95 11.16
CA MET A 179 -25.46 17.12 11.54
C MET A 179 -26.41 16.78 10.37
N MET A 180 -26.32 17.48 9.23
CA MET A 180 -27.30 17.42 8.15
C MET A 180 -27.60 16.00 7.61
N THR A 181 -26.57 15.16 7.42
CA THR A 181 -26.75 13.81 6.87
C THR A 181 -27.52 12.90 7.83
N ILE A 182 -27.16 12.90 9.11
CA ILE A 182 -27.84 12.10 10.15
C ILE A 182 -29.24 12.65 10.48
N GLN A 183 -29.47 13.96 10.34
CA GLN A 183 -30.82 14.54 10.42
C GLN A 183 -31.71 14.05 9.27
N LYS A 184 -31.21 14.11 8.03
CA LYS A 184 -31.92 13.59 6.85
C LYS A 184 -32.19 12.08 6.92
N ALA A 185 -31.29 11.32 7.55
CA ALA A 185 -31.46 9.89 7.77
C ALA A 185 -32.38 9.53 8.96
N GLY A 186 -32.86 10.51 9.75
CA GLY A 186 -33.66 10.26 10.96
C GLY A 186 -32.86 9.66 12.13
N LEU A 187 -31.54 9.81 12.13
CA LEU A 187 -30.60 9.26 13.12
C LEU A 187 -30.10 10.31 14.14
N PHE A 188 -30.47 11.59 13.97
CA PHE A 188 -30.05 12.66 14.87
C PHE A 188 -30.75 12.58 16.23
N VAL A 189 -29.97 12.30 17.28
CA VAL A 189 -30.40 12.34 18.69
C VAL A 189 -29.42 13.24 19.44
N PRO A 190 -29.82 14.47 19.84
CA PRO A 190 -28.93 15.39 20.55
C PRO A 190 -28.75 14.96 22.01
N GLY A 191 -27.50 14.78 22.43
CA GLY A 191 -27.11 14.51 23.80
C GLY A 191 -26.38 15.68 24.47
N SER A 192 -25.96 15.44 25.71
CA SER A 192 -25.25 16.40 26.57
C SER A 192 -24.00 15.77 27.19
N ASP A 193 -23.37 14.81 26.51
CA ASP A 193 -22.10 14.21 26.94
C ASP A 193 -21.04 15.33 27.10
N PRO A 194 -20.29 15.38 28.23
CA PRO A 194 -19.21 16.36 28.41
C PRO A 194 -18.09 16.17 27.38
N LEU A 195 -17.39 17.24 26.98
CA LEU A 195 -16.35 17.16 25.95
C LEU A 195 -15.11 16.39 26.41
N GLU A 196 -14.79 16.42 27.70
CA GLU A 196 -13.77 15.60 28.32
C GLU A 196 -14.12 14.10 28.34
N MET A 197 -15.39 13.75 28.12
CA MET A 197 -15.89 12.38 27.96
C MET A 197 -16.19 12.03 26.48
N ASN A 198 -15.93 12.94 25.54
CA ASN A 198 -16.22 12.73 24.13
C ASN A 198 -15.15 13.38 23.23
N TYR A 199 -14.08 12.63 22.98
CA TYR A 199 -12.94 13.14 22.21
C TYR A 199 -13.31 13.43 20.74
N ILE A 200 -14.29 12.72 20.15
CA ILE A 200 -14.78 13.03 18.79
C ILE A 200 -15.36 14.45 18.75
N ALA A 201 -16.25 14.79 19.70
CA ALA A 201 -16.87 16.11 19.78
C ALA A 201 -15.86 17.23 20.11
N LYS A 202 -14.94 16.95 21.03
CA LYS A 202 -13.84 17.87 21.38
C LYS A 202 -12.96 18.17 20.15
N HIS A 203 -12.48 17.13 19.48
CA HIS A 203 -11.62 17.23 18.30
C HIS A 203 -12.33 17.93 17.14
N TRP A 204 -13.61 17.64 16.90
CA TRP A 204 -14.42 18.34 15.90
C TRP A 204 -14.48 19.86 16.16
N LEU A 205 -14.68 20.29 17.41
CA LEU A 205 -14.72 21.71 17.77
C LEU A 205 -13.35 22.38 17.57
N GLU A 206 -12.26 21.70 17.94
CA GLU A 206 -10.89 22.18 17.76
C GLU A 206 -10.51 22.30 16.27
N ASP A 207 -10.84 21.30 15.44
CA ASP A 207 -10.61 21.30 14.00
C ASP A 207 -11.40 22.41 13.30
N THR A 208 -12.69 22.54 13.63
CA THR A 208 -13.56 23.57 13.05
C THR A 208 -13.03 24.98 13.35
N LYS A 209 -12.55 25.23 14.57
CA LYS A 209 -11.91 26.51 14.93
C LYS A 209 -10.65 26.78 14.10
N LYS A 210 -9.77 25.79 13.91
CA LYS A 210 -8.54 25.93 13.08
C LYS A 210 -8.89 26.23 11.62
N LEU A 211 -9.87 25.52 11.05
CA LEU A 211 -10.31 25.70 9.66
C LEU A 211 -10.97 27.08 9.45
N LEU A 212 -11.82 27.53 10.39
CA LEU A 212 -12.38 28.88 10.38
C LEU A 212 -11.29 29.96 10.47
N GLN A 213 -10.26 29.75 11.29
CA GLN A 213 -9.11 30.66 11.40
C GLN A 213 -8.27 30.70 10.11
N ALA A 214 -8.21 29.59 9.37
CA ALA A 214 -7.60 29.53 8.03
C ALA A 214 -8.47 30.15 6.92
N GLY A 215 -9.68 30.63 7.24
CA GLY A 215 -10.60 31.27 6.30
C GLY A 215 -11.53 30.33 5.54
N VAL A 216 -11.60 29.05 5.93
CA VAL A 216 -12.54 28.08 5.34
C VAL A 216 -13.99 28.50 5.65
N PRO A 217 -14.92 28.47 4.68
CA PRO A 217 -16.33 28.77 4.92
C PRO A 217 -16.93 27.88 6.01
N ALA A 218 -17.84 28.43 6.81
CA ALA A 218 -18.28 27.79 8.05
C ALA A 218 -18.92 26.38 7.86
N GLU A 219 -19.77 26.22 6.86
CA GLU A 219 -20.38 24.90 6.59
C GLU A 219 -19.33 23.86 6.16
N ASP A 220 -18.35 24.28 5.36
CA ASP A 220 -17.31 23.41 4.84
C ASP A 220 -16.28 23.08 5.92
N ALA A 221 -15.95 24.03 6.80
CA ALA A 221 -15.15 23.79 7.99
C ALA A 221 -15.75 22.69 8.87
N GLY A 222 -17.08 22.67 9.07
CA GLY A 222 -17.77 21.61 9.82
C GLY A 222 -17.71 20.24 9.13
N LYS A 223 -17.98 20.18 7.81
CA LYS A 223 -17.90 18.96 6.99
C LYS A 223 -16.47 18.40 6.90
N MET A 224 -15.48 19.28 6.79
CA MET A 224 -14.06 18.93 6.79
C MET A 224 -13.64 18.40 8.16
N ALA A 225 -13.98 19.11 9.26
CA ALA A 225 -13.60 18.75 10.63
C ALA A 225 -14.08 17.35 11.08
N ILE A 226 -15.22 16.87 10.59
CA ILE A 226 -15.74 15.52 10.92
C ILE A 226 -15.09 14.39 10.11
N SER A 227 -14.24 14.72 9.14
CA SER A 227 -13.57 13.71 8.29
C SER A 227 -12.63 12.84 9.14
N ARG A 228 -12.90 11.54 9.18
CA ARG A 228 -12.12 10.54 9.94
C ARG A 228 -11.81 9.27 9.15
N ILE A 229 -12.32 9.13 7.93
CA ILE A 229 -12.09 7.98 7.05
C ILE A 229 -11.30 8.48 5.84
N PHE A 230 -10.10 7.95 5.67
CA PHE A 230 -9.12 8.39 4.67
C PHE A 230 -8.63 7.19 3.84
N GLY A 231 -8.21 7.42 2.60
CA GLY A 231 -7.81 6.33 1.70
C GLY A 231 -7.21 6.83 0.40
N PRO A 232 -6.88 5.93 -0.53
CA PRO A 232 -6.36 6.28 -1.85
C PRO A 232 -7.40 7.05 -2.68
N ALA A 233 -6.96 7.80 -3.69
CA ALA A 233 -7.84 8.41 -4.68
C ALA A 233 -8.72 7.37 -5.41
N ILE A 234 -9.82 7.82 -6.05
CA ILE A 234 -10.62 6.95 -6.93
C ILE A 234 -9.74 6.45 -8.09
N GLY A 235 -9.73 5.14 -8.32
CA GLY A 235 -8.85 4.48 -9.29
C GLY A 235 -7.53 3.97 -8.68
N GLU A 236 -7.12 4.50 -7.53
CA GLU A 236 -5.94 4.05 -6.78
C GLU A 236 -6.30 3.06 -5.66
N TRP A 237 -5.33 2.24 -5.25
CA TRP A 237 -5.55 1.04 -4.44
C TRP A 237 -4.95 1.08 -3.03
N GLY A 238 -3.87 1.85 -2.84
CA GLY A 238 -3.08 1.93 -1.61
C GLY A 238 -2.02 3.04 -1.72
N ALA A 239 -0.97 2.94 -0.90
CA ALA A 239 0.10 3.92 -0.80
C ALA A 239 1.38 3.37 -1.44
N LYS A 240 1.50 3.56 -2.77
CA LYS A 240 2.55 2.93 -3.58
C LYS A 240 3.95 3.32 -3.10
N GLY A 241 4.14 4.56 -2.65
CA GLY A 241 5.44 5.06 -2.21
C GLY A 241 6.00 4.32 -0.98
N VAL A 242 5.18 4.00 0.01
CA VAL A 242 5.63 3.18 1.17
C VAL A 242 5.67 1.68 0.88
N ARG A 243 4.98 1.21 -0.16
CA ARG A 243 5.03 -0.20 -0.58
C ARG A 243 6.33 -0.51 -1.34
N GLU A 244 6.77 0.36 -2.23
CA GLU A 244 7.99 0.15 -3.05
C GLU A 244 9.23 0.81 -2.45
N GLY A 245 9.08 1.96 -1.78
CA GLY A 245 10.18 2.75 -1.22
C GLY A 245 11.17 2.02 -0.30
N PRO A 246 10.75 1.07 0.57
CA PRO A 246 11.67 0.26 1.36
C PRO A 246 12.66 -0.57 0.54
N GLN A 247 12.24 -1.12 -0.60
CA GLN A 247 13.14 -1.88 -1.50
C GLN A 247 14.09 -0.94 -2.25
N LEU A 248 13.60 0.27 -2.57
CA LEU A 248 14.34 1.34 -3.24
C LEU A 248 15.20 2.18 -2.27
N ALA A 249 15.87 1.54 -1.32
CA ALA A 249 16.53 2.21 -0.18
C ALA A 249 17.65 3.22 -0.53
N TRP A 250 18.06 3.32 -1.80
CA TRP A 250 18.99 4.33 -2.32
C TRP A 250 18.32 5.62 -2.83
N THR A 251 16.97 5.68 -2.84
CA THR A 251 16.20 6.81 -3.38
C THR A 251 15.87 7.89 -2.35
N TRP A 252 16.09 7.62 -1.06
CA TRP A 252 15.82 8.50 0.08
C TRP A 252 16.98 8.46 1.07
N ASN A 253 17.22 9.55 1.78
CA ASN A 253 18.26 9.63 2.82
C ASN A 253 17.68 9.34 4.20
N ASP A 254 16.54 9.97 4.52
CA ASP A 254 15.74 9.72 5.71
C ASP A 254 14.50 8.88 5.33
N ARG A 255 14.20 7.84 6.12
CA ARG A 255 12.98 7.03 5.93
C ARG A 255 11.71 7.86 6.14
N LEU A 256 11.75 8.97 6.88
CA LEU A 256 10.61 9.88 7.06
C LEU A 256 10.24 10.64 5.77
N GLU A 257 11.05 10.58 4.71
CA GLU A 257 10.65 10.98 3.36
C GLU A 257 9.50 10.08 2.83
N LEU A 258 9.49 8.78 3.18
CA LEU A 258 8.44 7.84 2.77
C LEU A 258 7.07 8.18 3.37
N ALA A 259 7.03 8.79 4.55
CA ALA A 259 5.78 9.24 5.16
C ALA A 259 5.04 10.31 4.33
N ASP A 260 5.76 11.16 3.58
CA ASP A 260 5.12 12.13 2.68
C ASP A 260 4.36 11.43 1.56
N THR A 261 4.90 10.30 1.07
CA THR A 261 4.22 9.49 0.05
C THR A 261 2.95 8.84 0.60
N TYR A 262 2.96 8.36 1.84
CA TYR A 262 1.76 7.84 2.49
C TYR A 262 0.69 8.92 2.69
N ILE A 263 1.11 10.10 3.18
CA ILE A 263 0.20 11.24 3.38
C ILE A 263 -0.39 11.68 2.05
N HIS A 264 0.44 11.83 1.01
CA HIS A 264 0.00 12.19 -0.34
C HIS A 264 -1.01 11.18 -0.91
N ASP A 265 -0.70 9.88 -0.82
CA ASP A 265 -1.52 8.84 -1.43
C ASP A 265 -2.84 8.64 -0.64
N MET A 266 -2.83 8.79 0.69
CA MET A 266 -3.96 8.45 1.57
C MET A 266 -4.82 9.64 2.04
N GLN A 267 -4.50 10.88 1.67
CA GLN A 267 -5.22 12.09 2.12
C GLN A 267 -6.68 12.24 1.66
N TYR A 268 -7.22 11.30 0.88
CA TYR A 268 -8.55 11.43 0.30
C TYR A 268 -9.62 10.95 1.29
N ALA A 269 -10.47 11.87 1.73
CA ALA A 269 -11.51 11.62 2.72
C ALA A 269 -12.76 10.95 2.11
N TYR A 270 -13.41 10.10 2.89
CA TYR A 270 -14.61 9.36 2.51
C TYR A 270 -15.75 9.61 3.52
N ARG A 271 -16.75 10.38 3.12
CA ARG A 271 -17.94 10.74 3.92
C ARG A 271 -19.23 10.36 3.18
N GLU A 272 -20.38 10.38 3.85
CA GLU A 272 -21.67 10.16 3.16
C GLU A 272 -21.98 11.26 2.13
N ASP A 273 -21.58 12.49 2.41
CA ASP A 273 -21.86 13.66 1.56
C ASP A 273 -20.84 13.87 0.43
N GLU A 274 -19.63 13.32 0.55
CA GLU A 274 -18.55 13.51 -0.42
C GLU A 274 -17.54 12.35 -0.38
N GLN A 275 -17.01 11.95 -1.54
CA GLN A 275 -16.19 10.74 -1.70
C GLN A 275 -14.86 11.09 -2.35
N ALA A 276 -13.77 10.62 -1.75
CA ALA A 276 -12.39 10.86 -2.17
C ALA A 276 -12.00 12.35 -2.29
N THR A 277 -12.43 13.18 -1.33
CA THR A 277 -12.05 14.60 -1.27
C THR A 277 -10.61 14.74 -0.76
N PRO A 278 -9.67 15.38 -1.48
CA PRO A 278 -8.32 15.60 -0.97
C PRO A 278 -8.35 16.54 0.25
N LEU A 279 -8.03 16.02 1.44
CA LEU A 279 -8.08 16.75 2.71
C LEU A 279 -6.79 16.54 3.53
N GLY A 280 -5.63 16.71 2.88
CA GLY A 280 -4.30 16.53 3.49
C GLY A 280 -4.08 17.35 4.75
N GLU A 281 -4.61 18.58 4.84
CA GLU A 281 -4.54 19.40 6.05
C GLU A 281 -5.28 18.74 7.23
N VAL A 282 -6.51 18.27 7.03
CA VAL A 282 -7.27 17.58 8.09
C VAL A 282 -6.62 16.24 8.44
N PHE A 283 -6.12 15.50 7.44
CA PHE A 283 -5.46 14.22 7.68
C PHE A 283 -4.20 14.40 8.53
N THR A 284 -3.32 15.33 8.15
CA THR A 284 -2.08 15.64 8.88
C THR A 284 -2.34 16.19 10.29
N MET A 285 -3.35 17.06 10.47
CA MET A 285 -3.76 17.52 11.81
C MET A 285 -4.21 16.39 12.75
N ARG A 286 -4.76 15.29 12.23
CA ARG A 286 -5.22 14.16 13.04
C ARG A 286 -4.16 13.08 13.22
N LEU A 287 -3.26 12.91 12.25
CA LEU A 287 -2.08 12.06 12.43
C LEU A 287 -1.24 12.45 13.66
N SER A 288 -1.22 13.72 14.07
CA SER A 288 -0.50 14.20 15.26
C SER A 288 -1.03 13.69 16.61
N ASP A 289 -2.31 13.30 16.70
CA ASP A 289 -2.97 12.93 17.97
C ASP A 289 -3.13 11.40 18.15
N VAL A 290 -2.71 10.60 17.19
CA VAL A 290 -2.85 9.13 17.23
C VAL A 290 -1.87 8.48 18.20
N GLU A 291 -2.39 7.90 19.28
CA GLU A 291 -1.56 7.29 20.34
C GLU A 291 -1.12 5.84 20.03
N GLY A 292 -1.87 5.13 19.17
CA GLY A 292 -1.57 3.76 18.74
C GLY A 292 -2.36 3.36 17.49
N VAL A 293 -1.83 2.46 16.67
CA VAL A 293 -2.41 2.06 15.38
C VAL A 293 -2.70 0.56 15.34
N TYR A 294 -3.89 0.18 14.87
CA TYR A 294 -4.40 -1.19 14.86
C TYR A 294 -4.69 -1.68 13.44
N HIS A 295 -4.29 -2.93 13.14
CA HIS A 295 -4.71 -3.65 11.94
C HIS A 295 -5.15 -5.08 12.30
N SER A 296 -6.10 -5.66 11.56
CA SER A 296 -6.63 -6.99 11.83
C SER A 296 -5.87 -8.09 11.10
N ARG A 297 -5.74 -9.25 11.77
CA ARG A 297 -5.29 -10.50 11.15
C ARG A 297 -6.23 -11.63 11.56
N SER A 298 -6.81 -12.30 10.56
CA SER A 298 -7.92 -13.26 10.74
C SER A 298 -7.67 -14.64 10.14
N THR A 299 -6.63 -14.83 9.33
CA THR A 299 -6.34 -16.08 8.61
C THR A 299 -5.17 -16.87 9.20
N ASN A 300 -5.25 -18.20 9.16
CA ASN A 300 -4.15 -19.10 9.53
C ASN A 300 -3.13 -19.29 8.39
N VAL A 301 -3.50 -18.95 7.15
CA VAL A 301 -2.74 -19.32 5.94
C VAL A 301 -1.65 -18.31 5.60
N ARG A 302 -1.81 -17.04 6.00
CA ARG A 302 -0.84 -15.96 5.78
C ARG A 302 -0.68 -15.11 7.03
N GLY A 303 0.57 -14.87 7.41
CA GLY A 303 0.95 -13.93 8.45
C GLY A 303 1.14 -12.53 7.90
N ILE A 304 2.01 -11.77 8.56
CA ILE A 304 2.28 -10.37 8.29
C ILE A 304 3.53 -10.16 7.42
N LEU A 305 4.37 -11.20 7.31
CA LEU A 305 5.54 -11.26 6.41
C LEU A 305 5.25 -11.95 5.07
N ASP A 306 4.03 -12.48 4.85
CA ASP A 306 3.63 -13.14 3.60
C ASP A 306 3.10 -12.17 2.52
N LEU A 307 2.92 -10.89 2.85
CA LEU A 307 2.35 -9.87 1.95
C LEU A 307 2.80 -8.45 2.32
N ASP A 308 3.21 -7.69 1.32
CA ASP A 308 3.70 -6.30 1.39
C ASP A 308 2.64 -5.30 1.88
N HIS A 309 1.39 -5.49 1.46
CA HIS A 309 0.25 -4.69 1.89
C HIS A 309 0.11 -4.56 3.43
N ASN A 310 0.65 -5.48 4.24
CA ASN A 310 0.62 -5.32 5.69
C ASN A 310 1.47 -4.14 6.18
N TYR A 311 2.71 -4.00 5.69
CA TYR A 311 3.57 -2.86 6.07
C TYR A 311 3.16 -1.59 5.33
N GLU A 312 2.66 -1.69 4.10
CA GLU A 312 2.09 -0.55 3.38
C GLU A 312 1.01 0.17 4.20
N PHE A 313 0.01 -0.56 4.69
CA PHE A 313 -1.10 0.06 5.41
C PHE A 313 -0.80 0.30 6.90
N LEU A 314 -0.30 -0.68 7.66
CA LEU A 314 -0.05 -0.50 9.10
C LEU A 314 1.28 0.23 9.36
N GLY A 315 2.35 -0.12 8.63
CA GLY A 315 3.64 0.56 8.71
C GLY A 315 3.59 1.97 8.12
N GLY A 316 2.93 2.15 6.96
CA GLY A 316 2.72 3.46 6.34
C GLY A 316 1.92 4.42 7.22
N PHE A 317 0.84 3.95 7.86
CA PHE A 317 0.12 4.75 8.86
C PHE A 317 1.03 5.05 10.07
N GLY A 318 1.79 4.05 10.56
CA GLY A 318 2.73 4.22 11.66
C GLY A 318 3.78 5.31 11.41
N ILE A 319 4.42 5.33 10.24
CA ILE A 319 5.45 6.31 9.89
C ILE A 319 4.86 7.70 9.61
N ALA A 320 3.62 7.78 9.08
CA ALA A 320 2.91 9.05 8.91
C ALA A 320 2.55 9.69 10.26
N VAL A 321 2.08 8.90 11.24
CA VAL A 321 1.86 9.37 12.62
C VAL A 321 3.19 9.76 13.27
N GLU A 322 4.26 9.00 13.07
CA GLU A 322 5.59 9.35 13.59
C GLU A 322 6.06 10.71 13.07
N LYS A 323 5.94 10.96 11.77
CA LYS A 323 6.29 12.24 11.15
C LYS A 323 5.47 13.41 11.70
N MET A 324 4.16 13.22 11.87
CA MET A 324 3.25 14.30 12.26
C MET A 324 3.18 14.57 13.78
N SER A 325 3.52 13.59 14.61
CA SER A 325 3.56 13.73 16.09
C SER A 325 4.97 13.90 16.66
N GLY A 326 6.01 13.58 15.87
CA GLY A 326 7.40 13.48 16.34
C GLY A 326 7.68 12.24 17.20
N LYS A 327 6.72 11.32 17.33
CA LYS A 327 6.85 10.10 18.15
C LYS A 327 6.25 8.89 17.45
N ALA A 328 7.03 7.84 17.31
CA ALA A 328 6.59 6.60 16.68
C ALA A 328 5.48 5.91 17.52
N PRO A 329 4.25 5.72 17.01
CA PRO A 329 3.11 5.19 17.78
C PRO A 329 3.27 3.70 18.06
N GLN A 330 2.57 3.12 19.04
CA GLN A 330 2.60 1.66 19.19
C GLN A 330 1.72 0.99 18.13
N LEU A 331 2.27 -0.02 17.44
CA LEU A 331 1.57 -0.77 16.40
C LEU A 331 1.03 -2.09 16.96
N PHE A 332 -0.23 -2.39 16.68
CA PHE A 332 -0.98 -3.50 17.25
C PHE A 332 -1.70 -4.33 16.18
N ILE A 333 -1.85 -5.63 16.47
CA ILE A 333 -2.64 -6.56 15.70
C ILE A 333 -3.90 -6.94 16.48
N LEU A 334 -5.06 -6.73 15.85
CA LEU A 334 -6.33 -7.32 16.26
C LEU A 334 -6.33 -8.77 15.79
N ASN A 335 -5.79 -9.65 16.63
CA ASN A 335 -5.54 -11.03 16.28
C ASN A 335 -6.80 -11.87 16.51
N GLN A 336 -7.39 -12.30 15.40
CA GLN A 336 -8.57 -13.15 15.34
C GLN A 336 -8.22 -14.57 14.83
N ILE A 337 -6.95 -14.95 14.90
CA ILE A 337 -6.47 -16.29 14.55
C ILE A 337 -6.64 -17.20 15.78
N GLY A 338 -7.42 -18.27 15.61
CA GLY A 338 -7.76 -19.20 16.70
C GLY A 338 -9.20 -19.01 17.21
N ALA A 339 -9.49 -19.58 18.37
CA ALA A 339 -10.84 -19.58 18.94
C ALA A 339 -11.25 -18.24 19.59
N GLU A 340 -10.30 -17.53 20.18
CA GLU A 340 -10.55 -16.32 20.97
C GLU A 340 -9.83 -15.10 20.38
N PRO A 341 -10.56 -14.06 19.93
CA PRO A 341 -9.95 -12.83 19.45
C PRO A 341 -9.33 -12.06 20.62
N HIS A 342 -8.17 -11.44 20.36
CA HIS A 342 -7.38 -10.70 21.34
C HIS A 342 -6.51 -9.63 20.65
N VAL A 343 -5.81 -8.81 21.45
CA VAL A 343 -4.93 -7.74 20.95
C VAL A 343 -3.48 -8.07 21.30
N GLU A 344 -2.57 -7.86 20.36
CA GLU A 344 -1.14 -7.97 20.66
C GLU A 344 -0.28 -6.97 19.89
N THR A 345 0.95 -6.77 20.35
CA THR A 345 1.89 -5.85 19.70
C THR A 345 2.41 -6.44 18.39
N LEU A 346 2.71 -5.56 17.42
CA LEU A 346 3.33 -5.92 16.15
C LEU A 346 4.57 -6.80 16.34
N SER A 347 5.51 -6.40 17.21
CA SER A 347 6.77 -7.12 17.43
C SER A 347 6.54 -8.55 17.98
N LYS A 348 5.51 -8.75 18.82
CA LYS A 348 5.12 -10.09 19.30
C LYS A 348 4.53 -10.93 18.17
N PHE A 349 3.69 -10.34 17.32
CA PHE A 349 3.13 -11.02 16.15
C PHE A 349 4.22 -11.42 15.15
N ILE A 350 5.11 -10.49 14.78
CA ILE A 350 6.26 -10.71 13.88
C ILE A 350 7.16 -11.83 14.41
N ASN A 351 7.52 -11.79 15.70
CA ASN A 351 8.35 -12.83 16.30
C ASN A 351 7.69 -14.22 16.14
N ARG A 352 6.39 -14.35 16.44
CA ARG A 352 5.66 -15.60 16.23
C ARG A 352 5.58 -16.02 14.76
N ASP A 353 5.38 -15.08 13.84
CA ASP A 353 5.30 -15.35 12.39
C ASP A 353 6.62 -15.90 11.84
N LEU A 354 7.74 -15.29 12.26
CA LEU A 354 9.09 -15.77 11.97
C LEU A 354 9.34 -17.17 12.55
N GLN A 355 9.08 -17.37 13.85
CA GLN A 355 9.31 -18.64 14.54
C GLN A 355 8.44 -19.80 14.02
N THR A 356 7.27 -19.50 13.46
CA THR A 356 6.37 -20.54 12.89
C THR A 356 6.67 -20.86 11.43
N LYS A 357 7.35 -19.97 10.69
CA LYS A 357 7.66 -20.14 9.26
C LYS A 357 9.15 -19.97 8.96
N LEU A 358 9.64 -18.75 8.81
CA LEU A 358 10.98 -18.45 8.29
C LEU A 358 12.11 -19.06 9.15
N TYR A 359 11.89 -19.30 10.44
CA TYR A 359 12.87 -19.96 11.33
C TYR A 359 12.50 -21.41 11.66
N ASN A 360 11.39 -21.93 11.13
CA ASN A 360 10.91 -23.27 11.42
C ASN A 360 11.51 -24.29 10.44
N PRO A 361 12.36 -25.24 10.88
CA PRO A 361 12.99 -26.21 9.98
C PRO A 361 11.97 -27.08 9.24
N GLN A 362 10.81 -27.38 9.82
CA GLN A 362 9.77 -28.15 9.12
C GLN A 362 9.16 -27.36 7.96
N TRP A 363 8.90 -26.06 8.17
CA TRP A 363 8.40 -25.19 7.09
C TRP A 363 9.44 -25.03 5.97
N ILE A 364 10.72 -24.87 6.32
CA ILE A 364 11.84 -24.80 5.37
C ILE A 364 11.92 -26.09 4.54
N ILE A 365 11.85 -27.27 5.16
CA ILE A 365 11.86 -28.57 4.46
C ILE A 365 10.72 -28.66 3.43
N GLU A 366 9.51 -28.23 3.76
CA GLU A 366 8.39 -28.25 2.80
C GLU A 366 8.61 -27.23 1.66
N MET A 367 9.10 -26.02 1.95
CA MET A 367 9.46 -25.04 0.90
C MET A 367 10.57 -25.56 -0.03
N MET A 368 11.53 -26.33 0.48
CA MET A 368 12.59 -26.91 -0.34
C MET A 368 12.05 -27.88 -1.41
N LYS A 369 10.95 -28.59 -1.12
CA LYS A 369 10.28 -29.51 -2.07
C LYS A 369 9.60 -28.77 -3.22
N GLU A 370 9.13 -27.54 -3.00
CA GLU A 370 8.56 -26.66 -4.04
C GLU A 370 9.62 -26.04 -4.97
N GLY A 371 10.92 -26.33 -4.73
CA GLY A 371 12.02 -25.94 -5.59
C GLY A 371 12.09 -24.43 -5.81
N TYR A 372 12.13 -24.01 -7.09
CA TYR A 372 12.21 -22.59 -7.45
C TYR A 372 11.06 -21.74 -6.88
N ALA A 373 9.85 -22.30 -6.76
CA ALA A 373 8.71 -21.57 -6.20
C ALA A 373 8.91 -21.30 -4.70
N GLY A 374 9.40 -22.29 -3.94
CA GLY A 374 9.75 -22.12 -2.53
C GLY A 374 10.91 -21.15 -2.31
N ALA A 375 11.98 -21.25 -3.11
CA ALA A 375 13.11 -20.33 -3.05
C ALA A 375 12.69 -18.88 -3.36
N SER A 376 11.83 -18.69 -4.36
CA SER A 376 11.28 -17.39 -4.73
C SER A 376 10.35 -16.81 -3.67
N TYR A 377 9.51 -17.64 -3.04
CA TYR A 377 8.62 -17.22 -1.94
C TYR A 377 9.43 -16.75 -0.72
N LEU A 378 10.51 -17.45 -0.40
CA LEU A 378 11.39 -17.15 0.72
C LEU A 378 12.11 -15.80 0.53
N SER A 379 12.76 -15.61 -0.61
CA SER A 379 13.49 -14.37 -0.92
C SER A 379 12.55 -13.19 -1.23
N GLY A 380 11.49 -13.45 -1.99
CA GLY A 380 10.58 -12.44 -2.58
C GLY A 380 9.39 -12.03 -1.72
N GLN A 381 8.97 -12.85 -0.74
CA GLN A 381 7.94 -12.46 0.23
C GLN A 381 8.57 -12.19 1.59
N PHE A 382 9.15 -13.18 2.26
CA PHE A 382 9.58 -12.98 3.65
C PHE A 382 10.67 -11.93 3.79
N ILE A 383 11.77 -12.05 3.04
CA ILE A 383 12.90 -11.13 3.22
C ILE A 383 12.56 -9.71 2.73
N ASP A 384 11.82 -9.57 1.63
CA ASP A 384 11.33 -8.24 1.18
C ASP A 384 10.36 -7.62 2.20
N ASN A 385 9.45 -8.40 2.77
CA ASN A 385 8.52 -7.88 3.77
C ASN A 385 9.21 -7.59 5.11
N MET A 386 10.28 -8.31 5.47
CA MET A 386 11.15 -7.92 6.59
C MET A 386 11.85 -6.57 6.33
N VAL A 387 12.35 -6.33 5.12
CA VAL A 387 12.88 -5.00 4.73
C VAL A 387 11.80 -3.92 4.84
N GLY A 388 10.59 -4.18 4.35
CA GLY A 388 9.45 -3.26 4.46
C GLY A 388 9.09 -2.91 5.90
N TRP A 389 9.03 -3.91 6.78
CA TRP A 389 8.79 -3.72 8.21
C TRP A 389 9.92 -2.96 8.89
N GLU A 390 11.17 -3.29 8.61
CA GLU A 390 12.31 -2.64 9.23
C GLU A 390 12.45 -1.18 8.83
N VAL A 391 12.32 -0.86 7.53
CA VAL A 391 12.41 0.52 7.03
C VAL A 391 11.26 1.38 7.57
N LEU A 392 10.02 0.88 7.59
CA LEU A 392 8.88 1.66 8.08
C LEU A 392 8.76 1.65 9.62
N ARG A 393 9.36 0.64 10.28
CA ARG A 393 9.37 0.50 11.73
C ARG A 393 10.65 -0.22 12.24
N PRO A 394 11.74 0.51 12.50
CA PRO A 394 13.00 -0.09 12.97
C PRO A 394 12.92 -0.83 14.32
N ASP A 395 11.93 -0.52 15.17
CA ASP A 395 11.70 -1.29 16.42
C ASP A 395 11.08 -2.69 16.19
N SER A 396 10.84 -3.08 14.93
CA SER A 396 10.05 -4.28 14.60
C SER A 396 10.87 -5.48 14.15
N ILE A 397 12.06 -5.30 13.56
CA ILE A 397 12.98 -6.38 13.17
C ILE A 397 14.33 -6.16 13.84
N THR A 398 14.67 -6.93 14.88
CA THR A 398 15.94 -6.74 15.60
C THR A 398 17.15 -7.27 14.82
N ASP A 399 18.36 -6.81 15.15
CA ASP A 399 19.61 -7.38 14.65
C ASP A 399 19.69 -8.91 14.84
N GLU A 400 19.13 -9.42 15.94
CA GLU A 400 19.03 -10.85 16.21
C GLU A 400 18.14 -11.59 15.18
N MET A 401 17.08 -10.95 14.69
CA MET A 401 16.24 -11.52 13.64
C MET A 401 17.02 -11.62 12.32
N TRP A 402 17.71 -10.55 11.91
CA TRP A 402 18.59 -10.59 10.73
C TRP A 402 19.75 -11.59 10.87
N ASN A 403 20.38 -11.68 12.05
CA ASN A 403 21.41 -12.68 12.34
C ASN A 403 20.86 -14.11 12.27
N ASN A 404 19.61 -14.36 12.68
CA ASN A 404 18.97 -15.67 12.50
C ASN A 404 18.73 -16.02 11.02
N VAL A 405 18.41 -15.05 10.15
CA VAL A 405 18.35 -15.27 8.70
C VAL A 405 19.72 -15.75 8.18
N VAL A 406 20.82 -15.10 8.58
CA VAL A 406 22.18 -15.51 8.21
C VAL A 406 22.49 -16.92 8.73
N ASP A 407 22.27 -17.20 10.00
CA ASP A 407 22.58 -18.50 10.59
C ASP A 407 21.82 -19.62 9.87
N ILE A 408 20.52 -19.43 9.64
CA ILE A 408 19.65 -20.47 9.09
C ILE A 408 19.94 -20.68 7.60
N TYR A 409 20.08 -19.63 6.81
CA TYR A 409 20.14 -19.75 5.34
C TYR A 409 21.55 -19.74 4.74
N LEU A 410 22.53 -19.11 5.40
CA LEU A 410 23.93 -19.07 4.91
C LEU A 410 24.85 -20.03 5.68
N LYS A 411 24.63 -20.21 6.99
CA LYS A 411 25.43 -21.14 7.82
C LYS A 411 24.77 -22.53 7.99
N ASP A 412 23.60 -22.75 7.38
CA ASP A 412 22.78 -23.96 7.51
C ASP A 412 22.64 -24.46 8.96
N LYS A 413 22.21 -23.59 9.88
CA LYS A 413 22.06 -23.83 11.34
C LYS A 413 21.43 -25.19 11.70
N TYR A 414 20.57 -25.71 10.84
CA TYR A 414 19.82 -26.95 11.06
C TYR A 414 20.35 -28.16 10.27
N ASN A 415 21.40 -27.99 9.44
CA ASN A 415 21.99 -29.00 8.56
C ASN A 415 20.94 -29.61 7.59
N LEU A 416 20.13 -28.75 6.96
CA LEU A 416 19.07 -29.14 6.02
C LEU A 416 19.56 -29.25 4.57
N GLY A 417 20.77 -28.74 4.27
CA GLY A 417 21.24 -28.49 2.93
C GLY A 417 20.64 -27.21 2.31
N VAL A 418 20.03 -26.32 3.12
CA VAL A 418 19.29 -25.16 2.60
C VAL A 418 20.21 -24.17 1.88
N THR A 419 21.44 -23.97 2.37
CA THR A 419 22.44 -23.12 1.71
C THR A 419 22.85 -23.67 0.34
N GLU A 420 23.04 -24.99 0.22
CA GLU A 420 23.36 -25.64 -1.05
C GLU A 420 22.16 -25.56 -2.02
N TRP A 421 20.96 -25.90 -1.55
CA TRP A 421 19.72 -25.81 -2.34
C TRP A 421 19.43 -24.38 -2.83
N LEU A 422 19.74 -23.36 -2.02
CA LEU A 422 19.67 -21.95 -2.42
C LEU A 422 20.84 -21.49 -3.32
N SER A 423 21.88 -22.30 -3.49
CA SER A 423 23.09 -21.97 -4.28
C SER A 423 23.16 -22.67 -5.64
N ILE A 424 22.16 -23.46 -6.02
CA ILE A 424 22.16 -24.24 -7.28
C ILE A 424 21.08 -23.78 -8.27
N GLY A 425 21.39 -23.91 -9.57
CA GLY A 425 20.45 -23.63 -10.66
C GLY A 425 19.80 -22.26 -10.56
N ASN A 426 18.48 -22.21 -10.71
CA ASN A 426 17.69 -20.97 -10.62
C ASN A 426 17.42 -20.52 -9.17
N ASN A 427 17.70 -21.36 -8.16
CA ASN A 427 17.55 -20.95 -6.76
C ASN A 427 18.64 -19.97 -6.34
N ALA A 428 19.80 -19.98 -7.01
CA ALA A 428 20.90 -19.04 -6.79
C ALA A 428 20.44 -17.56 -6.80
N TYR A 429 19.50 -17.21 -7.70
CA TYR A 429 18.93 -15.86 -7.76
C TYR A 429 18.17 -15.46 -6.48
N ALA A 430 17.54 -16.41 -5.79
CA ALA A 430 16.90 -16.17 -4.51
C ALA A 430 17.95 -15.84 -3.43
N MET A 431 19.06 -16.58 -3.37
CA MET A 431 20.17 -16.30 -2.43
C MET A 431 20.88 -14.98 -2.73
N ILE A 432 21.09 -14.64 -4.01
CA ILE A 432 21.60 -13.33 -4.43
C ILE A 432 20.65 -12.23 -3.94
N GLY A 433 19.34 -12.45 -4.00
CA GLY A 433 18.33 -11.55 -3.41
C GLY A 433 18.44 -11.42 -1.89
N ILE A 434 18.49 -12.54 -1.16
CA ILE A 434 18.59 -12.56 0.32
C ILE A 434 19.84 -11.82 0.78
N THR A 435 20.99 -12.15 0.19
CA THR A 435 22.28 -11.57 0.54
C THR A 435 22.39 -10.09 0.12
N GLY A 436 21.85 -9.70 -1.04
CA GLY A 436 21.76 -8.31 -1.45
C GLY A 436 20.89 -7.45 -0.52
N LYS A 437 19.80 -8.01 0.02
CA LYS A 437 18.91 -7.34 0.99
C LYS A 437 19.60 -7.17 2.35
N LEU A 438 20.26 -8.23 2.85
CA LEU A 438 21.11 -8.17 4.04
C LEU A 438 22.20 -7.09 3.92
N LEU A 439 22.93 -7.05 2.80
CA LEU A 439 23.93 -6.00 2.54
C LEU A 439 23.31 -4.60 2.44
N THR A 440 22.09 -4.47 1.91
CA THR A 440 21.36 -3.20 1.86
C THR A 440 20.95 -2.72 3.25
N MET A 441 20.44 -3.60 4.12
CA MET A 441 20.10 -3.24 5.50
C MET A 441 21.34 -2.87 6.33
N ALA A 442 22.46 -3.58 6.13
CA ALA A 442 23.73 -3.21 6.76
C ALA A 442 24.27 -1.86 6.26
N HIS A 443 24.28 -1.64 4.95
CA HIS A 443 24.76 -0.38 4.36
C HIS A 443 23.94 0.84 4.78
N LYS A 444 22.63 0.67 4.99
CA LYS A 444 21.71 1.73 5.46
C LYS A 444 21.67 1.88 6.98
N GLY A 445 22.35 1.03 7.75
CA GLY A 445 22.38 1.10 9.22
C GLY A 445 21.13 0.55 9.93
N PHE A 446 20.34 -0.29 9.25
CA PHE A 446 19.21 -1.01 9.87
C PHE A 446 19.64 -2.35 10.47
N TRP A 447 20.72 -2.96 9.97
CA TRP A 447 21.26 -4.20 10.51
C TRP A 447 22.73 -4.05 10.90
N HIS A 448 23.01 -4.28 12.19
CA HIS A 448 24.34 -4.25 12.76
C HIS A 448 24.84 -5.67 13.01
N THR A 449 26.03 -5.98 12.48
CA THR A 449 26.65 -7.30 12.61
C THR A 449 28.18 -7.19 12.52
N ASP A 450 28.88 -8.28 12.81
CA ASP A 450 30.35 -8.30 12.81
C ASP A 450 30.96 -8.40 11.41
N ASP A 451 32.22 -7.97 11.30
CA ASP A 451 33.00 -7.97 10.04
C ASP A 451 33.14 -9.37 9.40
N GLY A 452 33.14 -10.44 10.20
CA GLY A 452 33.16 -11.82 9.73
C GLY A 452 31.82 -12.22 9.11
N THR A 453 30.71 -11.85 9.75
CA THR A 453 29.37 -12.03 9.20
C THR A 453 29.15 -11.21 7.92
N LEU A 454 29.58 -9.94 7.87
CA LEU A 454 29.54 -9.13 6.64
C LEU A 454 30.34 -9.77 5.49
N ARG A 455 31.55 -10.28 5.79
CA ARG A 455 32.35 -11.04 4.80
C ARG A 455 31.65 -12.30 4.34
N LEU A 456 30.99 -13.07 5.21
CA LEU A 456 30.22 -14.25 4.80
C LEU A 456 29.10 -13.88 3.82
N VAL A 457 28.29 -12.85 4.12
CA VAL A 457 27.20 -12.40 3.24
C VAL A 457 27.75 -11.88 1.90
N ALA A 458 28.73 -10.98 1.94
CA ALA A 458 29.32 -10.38 0.74
C ALA A 458 29.99 -11.41 -0.18
N ASN A 459 30.71 -12.40 0.38
CA ASN A 459 31.32 -13.46 -0.42
C ASN A 459 30.30 -14.43 -1.00
N THR A 460 29.22 -14.75 -0.26
CA THR A 460 28.12 -15.57 -0.80
C THR A 460 27.44 -14.87 -1.98
N TRP A 461 27.11 -13.59 -1.81
CA TRP A 461 26.54 -12.73 -2.85
C TRP A 461 27.44 -12.66 -4.10
N ALA A 462 28.72 -12.31 -3.91
CA ALA A 462 29.66 -12.13 -5.02
C ALA A 462 30.00 -13.44 -5.74
N LYS A 463 30.12 -14.57 -5.00
CA LYS A 463 30.35 -15.89 -5.59
C LYS A 463 29.19 -16.28 -6.51
N LEU A 464 27.95 -16.19 -6.02
CA LEU A 464 26.78 -16.60 -6.80
C LEU A 464 26.56 -15.70 -8.01
N ILE A 465 26.80 -14.38 -7.90
CA ILE A 465 26.80 -13.50 -9.09
C ILE A 465 27.91 -13.90 -10.08
N ALA A 466 29.11 -14.24 -9.61
CA ALA A 466 30.22 -14.67 -10.45
C ALA A 466 30.02 -16.03 -11.13
N GLU A 467 29.06 -16.85 -10.67
CA GLU A 467 28.74 -18.19 -11.17
C GLU A 467 27.44 -18.23 -11.99
N HIS A 468 26.41 -17.49 -11.58
CA HIS A 468 25.07 -17.51 -12.17
C HIS A 468 24.66 -16.21 -12.89
N GLY A 469 25.42 -15.13 -12.70
CA GLY A 469 25.02 -13.78 -13.11
C GLY A 469 24.16 -13.08 -12.07
N VAL A 470 23.77 -11.84 -12.35
CA VAL A 470 22.96 -11.02 -11.44
C VAL A 470 21.47 -11.41 -11.50
N SER A 471 20.76 -11.27 -10.38
CA SER A 471 19.29 -11.41 -10.34
C SER A 471 18.53 -10.19 -10.87
N CYS A 472 19.20 -9.03 -10.96
CA CYS A 472 18.59 -7.71 -11.18
C CYS A 472 17.29 -7.45 -10.40
N CYS A 473 17.31 -7.78 -9.11
CA CYS A 473 16.46 -7.08 -8.15
C CYS A 473 16.98 -5.65 -7.93
N ASP A 474 16.16 -4.83 -7.29
CA ASP A 474 16.55 -3.57 -6.64
C ASP A 474 17.87 -3.72 -5.86
N CYS A 475 17.97 -4.82 -5.13
CA CYS A 475 19.12 -5.25 -4.33
C CYS A 475 20.39 -5.72 -5.09
N SER A 476 20.38 -5.88 -6.42
CA SER A 476 21.52 -6.47 -7.16
C SER A 476 21.86 -5.80 -8.50
N CYS A 477 21.03 -4.86 -8.98
CA CYS A 477 21.35 -4.01 -10.13
C CYS A 477 21.07 -2.52 -9.89
N GLY A 478 20.11 -2.15 -9.02
CA GLY A 478 19.75 -0.75 -8.75
C GLY A 478 20.66 -0.05 -7.73
N ASN A 479 20.94 -0.69 -6.60
CA ASN A 479 21.66 -0.08 -5.48
C ASN A 479 23.19 -0.01 -5.66
N ILE A 480 23.66 0.84 -6.59
CA ILE A 480 25.09 0.99 -6.94
C ILE A 480 25.95 1.32 -5.70
N ALA A 481 25.48 2.19 -4.80
CA ALA A 481 26.22 2.59 -3.61
C ALA A 481 26.48 1.41 -2.66
N MET A 482 25.45 0.64 -2.33
CA MET A 482 25.60 -0.60 -1.55
C MET A 482 26.53 -1.59 -2.25
N MET A 483 26.36 -1.80 -3.56
CA MET A 483 27.19 -2.74 -4.31
C MET A 483 28.67 -2.34 -4.31
N GLN A 484 29.00 -1.05 -4.41
CA GLN A 484 30.38 -0.56 -4.27
C GLN A 484 30.90 -0.76 -2.84
N TRP A 485 30.11 -0.41 -1.83
CA TRP A 485 30.45 -0.61 -0.41
C TRP A 485 30.69 -2.10 -0.08
N ALA A 486 29.89 -3.01 -0.62
CA ALA A 486 30.01 -4.45 -0.37
C ALA A 486 31.36 -5.02 -0.87
N MET A 487 31.96 -4.45 -1.92
CA MET A 487 33.22 -4.94 -2.49
C MET A 487 34.39 -4.94 -1.51
N GLN A 488 34.38 -4.12 -0.44
CA GLN A 488 35.45 -4.14 0.58
C GLN A 488 35.45 -5.42 1.45
N TYR A 489 34.32 -6.14 1.48
CA TYR A 489 34.15 -7.38 2.23
C TYR A 489 34.29 -8.63 1.33
N VAL A 490 34.28 -8.45 0.00
CA VAL A 490 34.46 -9.53 -0.99
C VAL A 490 35.94 -9.93 -1.09
N ASN A 491 36.19 -11.24 -1.22
CA ASN A 491 37.52 -11.81 -1.45
C ASN A 491 38.12 -11.22 -2.76
N PRO A 492 39.35 -10.69 -2.75
CA PRO A 492 40.06 -10.22 -3.94
C PRO A 492 39.96 -11.13 -5.16
N ASP A 493 40.01 -12.45 -4.99
CA ASP A 493 39.95 -13.43 -6.09
C ASP A 493 38.60 -13.43 -6.84
N LEU A 494 37.51 -12.98 -6.18
CA LEU A 494 36.18 -12.87 -6.77
C LEU A 494 35.93 -11.50 -7.41
N LEU A 495 36.67 -10.45 -7.01
CA LEU A 495 36.38 -9.05 -7.38
C LEU A 495 36.31 -8.84 -8.90
N ALA A 496 37.24 -9.38 -9.66
CA ALA A 496 37.25 -9.20 -11.13
C ALA A 496 36.02 -9.86 -11.79
N ARG A 497 35.66 -11.08 -11.34
CA ARG A 497 34.52 -11.84 -11.89
C ARG A 497 33.17 -11.20 -11.54
N VAL A 498 32.97 -10.81 -10.28
CA VAL A 498 31.70 -10.19 -9.85
C VAL A 498 31.51 -8.82 -10.51
N LYS A 499 32.57 -7.99 -10.59
CA LYS A 499 32.51 -6.69 -11.28
C LYS A 499 32.18 -6.85 -12.76
N ALA A 500 32.80 -7.80 -13.45
CA ALA A 500 32.51 -8.07 -14.87
C ALA A 500 31.04 -8.46 -15.10
N GLN A 501 30.45 -9.29 -14.23
CA GLN A 501 29.03 -9.68 -14.31
C GLN A 501 28.10 -8.49 -14.05
N ILE A 502 28.35 -7.70 -13.00
CA ILE A 502 27.56 -6.50 -12.69
C ILE A 502 27.68 -5.47 -13.84
N TYR A 503 28.87 -5.25 -14.39
CA TYR A 503 29.08 -4.35 -15.51
C TYR A 503 28.39 -4.83 -16.80
N ALA A 504 28.44 -6.13 -17.10
CA ALA A 504 27.77 -6.70 -18.27
C ALA A 504 26.25 -6.46 -18.25
N ALA A 505 25.63 -6.55 -17.07
CA ALA A 505 24.20 -6.34 -16.88
C ALA A 505 23.79 -4.86 -16.75
N THR A 506 24.53 -4.07 -15.96
CA THR A 506 24.14 -2.68 -15.61
C THR A 506 24.74 -1.61 -16.52
N ARG A 507 25.86 -1.90 -17.20
CA ARG A 507 26.73 -0.92 -17.88
C ARG A 507 27.23 0.22 -16.99
N SER A 508 27.12 0.08 -15.67
CA SER A 508 27.54 1.12 -14.73
C SER A 508 29.07 1.20 -14.66
N ALA A 509 29.62 2.37 -14.98
CA ALA A 509 31.06 2.63 -14.97
C ALA A 509 31.73 2.33 -13.61
N ALA A 510 30.95 2.33 -12.51
CA ALA A 510 31.37 1.92 -11.17
C ALA A 510 31.98 0.50 -11.10
N PHE A 511 31.65 -0.38 -12.06
CA PHE A 511 32.08 -1.78 -12.10
C PHE A 511 32.86 -2.15 -13.37
N ALA A 512 33.17 -1.18 -14.24
CA ALA A 512 33.98 -1.41 -15.43
C ALA A 512 35.38 -1.94 -15.05
N SER A 513 35.93 -2.84 -15.86
CA SER A 513 37.33 -3.24 -15.76
C SER A 513 38.23 -2.07 -16.13
N GLN A 514 39.33 -1.85 -15.38
CA GLN A 514 40.32 -0.82 -15.72
C GLN A 514 41.13 -1.13 -16.98
N GLU A 515 40.85 -2.25 -17.65
CA GLU A 515 41.36 -2.58 -18.98
C GLU A 515 40.27 -2.38 -20.04
N THR A 516 40.30 -1.22 -20.70
CA THR A 516 40.14 -1.10 -22.16
C THR A 516 40.60 0.31 -22.59
N PRO A 517 41.47 0.44 -23.61
CA PRO A 517 41.76 1.74 -24.20
C PRO A 517 40.62 2.19 -25.10
N ASP A 518 40.13 3.42 -24.90
CA ASP A 518 39.18 4.09 -25.80
C ASP A 518 39.75 4.16 -27.22
N THR A 519 39.31 3.24 -28.08
CA THR A 519 39.62 3.23 -29.52
C THR A 519 38.38 2.90 -30.35
N TRP A 520 37.24 3.49 -29.98
CA TRP A 520 36.17 3.74 -30.94
C TRP A 520 36.14 5.23 -31.31
N ASN A 521 37.01 5.60 -32.24
CA ASN A 521 36.97 6.89 -32.92
C ASN A 521 35.99 6.79 -34.11
N PRO A 522 34.91 7.60 -34.19
CA PRO A 522 33.98 7.56 -35.31
C PRO A 522 34.62 7.94 -36.66
N ASP A 523 35.70 8.72 -36.65
CA ASP A 523 36.32 9.28 -37.84
C ASP A 523 37.51 8.45 -38.36
N THR A 524 37.25 7.27 -38.93
CA THR A 524 38.12 6.64 -39.95
C THR A 524 37.34 5.68 -40.87
N SER A 525 36.32 6.18 -41.57
CA SER A 525 35.90 5.51 -42.82
C SER A 525 36.78 5.99 -43.97
N SER A 526 37.62 5.09 -44.49
CA SER A 526 38.50 5.36 -45.61
C SER A 526 37.72 5.39 -46.91
N ASN A 527 37.47 6.60 -47.45
CA ASN A 527 36.86 6.80 -48.76
C ASN A 527 37.94 7.26 -49.77
N PRO A 528 38.22 6.51 -50.85
CA PRO A 528 39.28 6.86 -51.78
C PRO A 528 38.81 7.83 -52.89
N GLY A 529 39.30 9.08 -52.85
CA GLY A 529 39.34 9.98 -54.02
C GLY A 529 38.69 11.35 -53.81
N GLY A 530 39.39 12.41 -54.24
CA GLY A 530 38.90 13.80 -54.27
C GLY A 530 39.99 14.82 -53.91
N GLN A 531 40.25 15.79 -54.78
CA GLN A 531 41.29 16.82 -54.60
C GLN A 531 40.73 18.13 -53.98
N HIS A 532 41.66 18.97 -53.49
CA HIS A 532 41.49 20.36 -53.02
C HIS A 532 40.74 20.55 -51.68
N GLY A 533 41.12 21.45 -50.78
CA GLY A 533 42.33 22.27 -50.71
C GLY A 533 42.16 23.58 -49.93
N GLY A 534 42.77 23.70 -48.75
CA GLY A 534 43.24 24.98 -48.19
C GLY A 534 42.58 25.59 -46.94
N VAL A 535 43.46 26.07 -46.05
CA VAL A 535 43.36 27.31 -45.23
C VAL A 535 42.56 27.30 -43.90
N SER A 536 43.31 27.11 -42.80
CA SER A 536 43.12 27.75 -41.46
C SER A 536 43.64 29.22 -41.50
N PRO A 537 43.53 30.12 -40.47
CA PRO A 537 43.39 29.82 -39.02
C PRO A 537 42.64 30.83 -38.11
N GLY A 538 42.63 30.54 -36.80
CA GLY A 538 42.75 31.51 -35.70
C GLY A 538 41.45 31.91 -34.98
N GLU A 539 41.46 32.40 -33.73
CA GLU A 539 42.53 32.51 -32.71
C GLU A 539 41.88 32.68 -31.31
N THR A 540 42.16 31.73 -30.40
CA THR A 540 42.67 31.91 -29.02
C THR A 540 42.16 32.91 -27.95
N TRP A 541 41.96 32.34 -26.74
CA TRP A 541 42.39 32.76 -25.38
C TRP A 541 41.66 33.86 -24.55
N ASN A 542 41.23 33.46 -23.34
CA ASN A 542 41.31 34.16 -22.02
C ASN A 542 40.52 35.48 -21.77
N THR A 543 40.17 35.91 -20.55
CA THR A 543 39.92 35.33 -19.18
C THR A 543 39.29 36.46 -18.33
N HIS A 544 38.28 36.16 -17.47
CA HIS A 544 37.98 36.71 -16.10
C HIS A 544 38.29 38.18 -15.66
N PRO A 545 37.78 38.70 -14.51
CA PRO A 545 36.54 38.39 -13.75
C PRO A 545 35.81 39.65 -13.16
N SER A 546 34.69 39.40 -12.44
CA SER A 546 34.20 40.08 -11.20
C SER A 546 33.96 41.62 -11.10
N GLY A 547 32.81 42.00 -10.52
CA GLY A 547 32.62 43.33 -9.91
C GLY A 547 31.17 43.66 -9.49
N SER A 548 30.91 43.85 -8.19
CA SER A 548 29.65 44.32 -7.58
C SER A 548 29.57 45.88 -7.57
N SER A 549 28.56 46.63 -7.08
CA SER A 549 27.45 46.43 -6.12
C SER A 549 26.49 47.67 -6.09
N GLN A 550 25.23 47.51 -5.62
CA GLN A 550 24.38 48.54 -4.93
C GLN A 550 23.87 49.77 -5.76
N THR A 551 22.76 50.49 -5.48
CA THR A 551 21.75 50.52 -4.37
C THR A 551 20.44 51.26 -4.78
N GLY A 552 19.28 50.91 -4.16
CA GLY A 552 18.30 51.91 -3.66
C GLY A 552 16.90 52.10 -4.32
N GLY A 553 15.83 52.07 -3.49
CA GLY A 553 14.60 52.88 -3.70
C GLY A 553 13.26 52.15 -3.93
N SER A 554 12.39 52.07 -2.91
CA SER A 554 10.96 51.64 -2.96
C SER A 554 10.01 52.85 -3.24
N PRO A 555 8.65 52.77 -3.17
CA PRO A 555 7.72 51.62 -3.05
C PRO A 555 6.45 51.65 -3.95
N ALA A 556 5.74 50.51 -4.13
CA ALA A 556 4.27 50.42 -4.33
C ALA A 556 3.76 48.96 -4.31
N THR A 557 2.49 48.75 -3.94
CA THR A 557 1.86 47.45 -3.61
C THR A 557 0.91 46.95 -4.75
N PRO A 558 0.19 45.81 -4.59
CA PRO A 558 0.53 44.50 -5.16
C PRO A 558 -0.22 44.13 -6.46
N GLY A 559 0.43 43.37 -7.36
CA GLY A 559 -0.21 42.69 -8.49
C GLY A 559 -0.53 41.24 -8.15
N ALA A 560 -1.81 40.85 -8.27
CA ALA A 560 -2.29 39.52 -7.90
C ALA A 560 -1.96 38.43 -8.95
N ALA A 561 -1.98 37.17 -8.51
CA ALA A 561 -1.69 36.00 -9.32
C ALA A 561 -2.75 35.71 -10.40
N SER A 562 -2.30 35.18 -11.54
CA SER A 562 -3.17 34.59 -12.57
C SER A 562 -3.26 33.07 -12.39
N GLN A 563 -4.39 32.60 -11.86
CA GLN A 563 -4.86 31.23 -12.09
C GLN A 563 -5.28 31.08 -13.55
N SER A 564 -5.23 29.84 -14.08
CA SER A 564 -5.86 29.49 -15.36
C SER A 564 -6.79 28.29 -15.18
N ALA A 565 -8.09 28.52 -15.31
CA ALA A 565 -9.13 27.50 -15.32
C ALA A 565 -9.78 27.37 -16.70
N THR A 566 -10.46 26.25 -16.93
CA THR A 566 -11.32 25.90 -18.10
C THR A 566 -12.44 26.94 -18.34
N PRO A 567 -12.90 27.19 -19.59
CA PRO A 567 -13.90 26.35 -20.30
C PRO A 567 -13.67 26.29 -21.85
N GLY A 568 -14.51 25.73 -22.73
CA GLY A 568 -15.69 24.84 -22.57
C GLY A 568 -16.79 25.03 -23.66
N GLU A 569 -17.00 23.98 -24.48
CA GLU A 569 -18.17 23.62 -25.33
C GLU A 569 -18.83 24.55 -26.41
N THR A 570 -19.16 23.90 -27.55
CA THR A 570 -20.16 24.24 -28.62
C THR A 570 -19.93 25.38 -29.64
N GLY A 571 -20.39 25.14 -30.89
CA GLY A 571 -20.61 26.17 -31.92
C GLY A 571 -20.26 25.76 -33.36
N GLU A 572 -21.25 25.71 -34.26
CA GLU A 572 -21.06 25.40 -35.69
C GLU A 572 -20.52 26.59 -36.51
N THR A 573 -19.67 26.31 -37.52
CA THR A 573 -19.74 26.76 -38.94
C THR A 573 -18.36 26.85 -39.60
N ALA A 574 -18.27 26.41 -40.86
CA ALA A 574 -17.10 26.52 -41.74
C ALA A 574 -17.24 27.80 -42.63
N PRO A 575 -16.18 28.35 -43.30
CA PRO A 575 -15.43 27.59 -44.31
C PRO A 575 -13.93 27.94 -44.59
N SER A 576 -13.31 27.05 -45.36
CA SER A 576 -12.20 27.27 -46.34
C SER A 576 -10.74 27.40 -45.86
N GLY A 577 -9.84 26.64 -46.51
CA GLY A 577 -8.37 26.77 -46.42
C GLY A 577 -7.58 25.44 -46.50
N GLN A 578 -7.25 24.97 -47.71
CA GLN A 578 -6.36 23.80 -47.95
C GLN A 578 -4.91 24.09 -47.48
N GLY A 579 -4.02 23.17 -47.12
CA GLY A 579 -3.96 21.69 -47.01
C GLY A 579 -2.55 21.34 -46.44
N ARG A 580 -2.08 20.11 -46.23
CA ARG A 580 -2.50 18.74 -46.57
C ARG A 580 -2.09 17.81 -45.41
N ALA A 581 -2.86 16.76 -45.12
CA ALA A 581 -2.48 15.68 -44.20
C ALA A 581 -2.62 14.32 -44.91
N TYR A 582 -1.87 13.31 -44.45
CA TYR A 582 -2.02 11.92 -44.91
C TYR A 582 -2.96 11.17 -43.97
N GLU A 583 -4.02 10.59 -44.51
CA GLU A 583 -5.04 9.85 -43.76
C GLU A 583 -4.64 8.39 -43.50
N VAL A 584 -5.03 7.88 -42.33
CA VAL A 584 -5.28 6.45 -42.12
C VAL A 584 -6.79 6.31 -41.95
N SER A 585 -7.43 5.65 -42.91
CA SER A 585 -8.90 5.60 -43.03
C SER A 585 -9.53 4.48 -42.19
N GLU A 586 -10.45 4.82 -41.28
CA GLU A 586 -11.49 3.89 -40.84
C GLU A 586 -12.63 3.82 -41.85
N MET A 587 -13.17 2.62 -42.07
CA MET A 587 -14.13 2.34 -43.15
C MET A 587 -15.56 2.30 -42.61
N GLY A 588 -16.40 3.25 -43.04
CA GLY A 588 -17.80 3.32 -42.64
C GLY A 588 -18.69 2.22 -43.26
N ARG A 589 -19.74 1.81 -42.53
CA ARG A 589 -20.76 0.86 -43.00
C ARG A 589 -21.73 1.50 -44.00
N SER A 590 -22.02 0.80 -45.11
CA SER A 590 -23.39 0.67 -45.63
C SER A 590 -23.52 -0.61 -46.48
N SER A 591 -24.75 -1.03 -46.78
CA SER A 591 -25.11 -2.43 -47.06
C SER A 591 -25.41 -2.77 -48.53
N ALA A 592 -24.97 -3.96 -48.97
CA ALA A 592 -25.56 -4.71 -50.08
C ALA A 592 -25.36 -6.23 -49.88
N SER A 593 -26.12 -7.07 -50.59
CA SER A 593 -26.42 -8.46 -50.20
C SER A 593 -25.60 -9.57 -50.89
N ALA A 594 -25.31 -10.62 -50.10
CA ALA A 594 -25.29 -12.05 -50.48
C ALA A 594 -24.38 -12.56 -51.63
N THR A 595 -23.36 -13.33 -51.23
CA THR A 595 -22.90 -14.53 -51.95
C THR A 595 -22.55 -15.64 -50.96
N GLY A 596 -23.08 -16.85 -51.14
CA GLY A 596 -22.85 -17.99 -50.25
C GLY A 596 -21.44 -18.59 -50.37
N LEU A 597 -21.03 -19.37 -49.36
CA LEU A 597 -19.74 -20.04 -49.34
C LEU A 597 -19.63 -21.03 -50.53
N PRO A 598 -18.55 -20.99 -51.33
CA PRO A 598 -18.43 -21.87 -52.48
C PRO A 598 -18.42 -23.35 -52.07
N LEU A 599 -19.15 -24.19 -52.81
CA LEU A 599 -19.34 -25.61 -52.50
C LEU A 599 -18.03 -26.38 -52.29
N TYR A 600 -16.96 -26.04 -53.01
CA TYR A 600 -15.65 -26.68 -52.83
C TYR A 600 -15.04 -26.44 -51.44
N ALA A 601 -15.35 -25.32 -50.77
CA ALA A 601 -14.91 -25.06 -49.41
C ALA A 601 -15.65 -25.96 -48.40
N VAL A 602 -16.95 -26.19 -48.63
CA VAL A 602 -17.76 -27.12 -47.83
C VAL A 602 -17.25 -28.57 -48.00
N PHE A 603 -16.99 -29.00 -49.24
CA PHE A 603 -16.39 -30.32 -49.50
C PHE A 603 -14.97 -30.44 -48.93
N GLY A 604 -14.17 -29.37 -48.96
CA GLY A 604 -12.85 -29.34 -48.32
C GLY A 604 -12.91 -29.57 -46.81
N VAL A 605 -13.83 -28.90 -46.11
CA VAL A 605 -14.04 -29.11 -44.66
C VAL A 605 -14.54 -30.53 -44.37
N ILE A 606 -15.49 -31.06 -45.15
CA ILE A 606 -15.99 -32.43 -44.98
C ILE A 606 -14.86 -33.45 -45.20
N ALA A 607 -14.04 -33.29 -46.23
CA ALA A 607 -12.89 -34.17 -46.49
C ALA A 607 -11.85 -34.11 -45.37
N LEU A 608 -11.58 -32.92 -44.82
CA LEU A 608 -10.60 -32.73 -43.73
C LEU A 608 -11.10 -33.36 -42.41
N VAL A 609 -12.39 -33.23 -42.10
CA VAL A 609 -13.03 -33.93 -40.97
C VAL A 609 -13.04 -35.45 -41.18
N ALA A 610 -13.31 -35.92 -42.40
CA ALA A 610 -13.27 -37.36 -42.72
C ALA A 610 -11.85 -37.94 -42.60
N LEU A 611 -10.82 -37.20 -43.01
CA LEU A 611 -9.41 -37.61 -42.85
C LEU A 611 -8.99 -37.65 -41.37
N LEU A 612 -9.41 -36.67 -40.55
CA LEU A 612 -9.17 -36.69 -39.11
C LEU A 612 -9.91 -37.87 -38.42
N GLY A 613 -11.16 -38.14 -38.81
CA GLY A 613 -11.92 -39.29 -38.34
C GLY A 613 -11.25 -40.62 -38.73
N ALA A 614 -10.83 -40.77 -39.99
CA ALA A 614 -10.09 -41.93 -40.46
C ALA A 614 -8.77 -42.12 -39.70
N GLY A 615 -8.01 -41.05 -39.45
CA GLY A 615 -6.78 -41.09 -38.65
C GLY A 615 -7.01 -41.48 -37.18
N TYR A 616 -8.17 -41.15 -36.61
CA TYR A 616 -8.57 -41.55 -35.27
C TYR A 616 -8.97 -43.03 -35.19
N PHE A 617 -9.69 -43.55 -36.19
CA PHE A 617 -10.17 -44.94 -36.21
C PHE A 617 -9.18 -45.96 -36.81
N LEU A 618 -8.20 -45.53 -37.61
CA LEU A 618 -7.17 -46.41 -38.18
C LEU A 618 -5.91 -46.55 -37.29
N LYS A 619 -5.88 -45.91 -36.11
CA LYS A 619 -4.87 -46.18 -35.07
C LYS A 619 -5.37 -47.19 -34.04
N LYS A 620 -5.32 -48.46 -34.43
CA LYS A 620 -5.03 -49.62 -33.56
C LYS A 620 -4.67 -50.84 -34.44
N PRO A 621 -3.83 -51.80 -33.98
CA PRO A 621 -3.31 -51.97 -32.62
C PRO A 621 -2.34 -50.88 -32.15
#